data_AF-A0AAU1FWG7-F1
#
_entry.id   AF-A0AAU1FWG7-F1
#
_cell.length_a   1.000
_cell.length_b   1.000
_cell.length_c   1.000
_cell.angle_alpha   90.00
_cell.angle_beta   90.00
_cell.angle_gamma   90.00
#
_symmetry.space_group_name_H-M   'P 1'
#
loop_
_entity.id
_entity.type
_entity.pdbx_description
1 polymer ?
#
loop_
_entity_poly.entity_id
_entity_poly.type
_entity_poly.pdbx_seq_one_letter_code
_entity_poly.pdbx_strand_id
1 'polypeptide(L)'
;MTSPKLLEVYLQRIEVHDATLNAIVTLDPARAREEVDAADAARARGEDRGVLDGLPTTAKDSYKTAGMRTMCGRKDLADNAPPQNAEAVSRLRRSGAIIIGKLNMPPGNHVTARDGS
;
A
#
# COMPACT_ATOMS: atom_id res chain seq x y z
N MET A 1 7.63 4.34 19.89
CA MET A 1 6.78 3.36 19.21
C MET A 1 7.52 2.91 17.96
N THR A 2 7.72 1.61 17.74
CA THR A 2 8.46 1.05 16.59
C THR A 2 7.56 0.91 15.36
N SER A 3 8.15 0.72 14.17
CA SER A 3 7.38 0.52 12.92
C SER A 3 6.44 -0.71 13.00
N PRO A 4 6.85 -1.88 13.52
CA PRO A 4 5.94 -3.02 13.71
C PRO A 4 4.75 -2.70 14.62
N LYS A 5 4.99 -1.99 15.72
CA LYS A 5 3.92 -1.61 16.65
C LYS A 5 2.92 -0.65 15.99
N LEU A 6 3.42 0.27 15.15
CA LEU A 6 2.58 1.19 14.38
C LEU A 6 1.71 0.46 13.36
N LEU A 7 2.27 -0.54 12.66
CA LEU A 7 1.51 -1.37 11.72
C LEU A 7 0.34 -2.07 12.42
N GLU A 8 0.57 -2.72 13.55
CA GLU A 8 -0.51 -3.44 14.26
C GLU A 8 -1.60 -2.49 14.73
N VAL A 9 -1.25 -1.26 15.16
CA VAL A 9 -2.26 -0.23 15.47
C VAL A 9 -3.12 0.11 14.24
N TYR A 10 -2.53 0.17 13.05
CA TYR A 10 -3.27 0.48 11.81
C TYR A 10 -4.16 -0.69 11.40
N LEU A 11 -3.64 -1.91 11.43
CA LEU A 11 -4.40 -3.13 11.12
C LEU A 11 -5.59 -3.30 12.06
N GLN A 12 -5.39 -3.09 13.37
CA GLN A 12 -6.47 -3.17 14.35
C GLN A 12 -7.55 -2.11 14.10
N ARG A 13 -7.17 -0.89 13.72
CA ARG A 13 -8.15 0.17 13.39
C ARG A 13 -8.92 -0.15 12.11
N ILE A 14 -8.26 -0.72 11.11
CA ILE A 14 -8.93 -1.18 9.88
C ILE A 14 -9.93 -2.27 10.24
N GLU A 15 -9.55 -3.27 11.04
CA GLU A 15 -10.44 -4.35 11.47
C GLU A 15 -11.69 -3.82 12.21
N VAL A 16 -11.52 -2.85 13.10
CA VAL A 16 -12.63 -2.30 13.91
C VAL A 16 -13.56 -1.40 13.10
N HIS A 17 -13.04 -0.63 12.14
CA HIS A 17 -13.81 0.45 11.51
C HIS A 17 -14.21 0.18 10.05
N ASP A 18 -13.47 -0.65 9.32
CA ASP A 18 -13.64 -0.76 7.87
C ASP A 18 -14.91 -1.51 7.46
N ALA A 19 -15.47 -2.34 8.35
CA ALA A 19 -16.78 -2.97 8.13
C ALA A 19 -17.90 -1.94 7.90
N THR A 20 -17.81 -0.77 8.54
CA THR A 20 -18.78 0.32 8.38
C THR A 20 -18.35 1.33 7.31
N LEU A 21 -17.04 1.60 7.21
CA LEU A 21 -16.51 2.62 6.28
C LEU A 21 -16.39 2.12 4.84
N ASN A 22 -16.16 0.81 4.64
CA ASN A 22 -15.89 0.20 3.35
C ASN A 22 -14.80 0.96 2.56
N ALA A 23 -13.72 1.31 3.25
CA ALA A 23 -12.66 2.15 2.74
C ALA A 23 -11.50 1.34 2.15
N ILE A 24 -11.26 0.09 2.59
CA ILE A 24 -10.17 -0.76 2.09
C ILE A 24 -10.73 -1.87 1.17
N VAL A 25 -10.27 -1.92 -0.08
CA VAL A 25 -10.70 -2.94 -1.07
C VAL A 25 -9.67 -4.05 -1.30
N THR A 26 -8.42 -3.78 -0.92
CA THR A 26 -7.32 -4.75 -0.89
C THR A 26 -6.48 -4.45 0.33
N LEU A 27 -6.18 -5.47 1.13
CA LEU A 27 -5.29 -5.40 2.28
C LEU A 27 -4.36 -6.61 2.21
N ASP A 28 -3.07 -6.44 2.53
CA ASP A 28 -2.12 -7.54 2.62
C ASP A 28 -1.33 -7.46 3.93
N PRO A 29 -1.92 -7.90 5.06
CA PRO A 29 -1.28 -7.81 6.37
C PRO A 29 0.00 -8.63 6.47
N ALA A 30 0.07 -9.77 5.77
CA ALA A 30 1.24 -10.65 5.81
C ALA A 30 2.45 -9.96 5.19
N ARG A 31 2.31 -9.48 3.95
CA ARG A 31 3.37 -8.73 3.28
C ARG A 31 3.71 -7.43 4.00
N ALA A 32 2.73 -6.73 4.57
CA ALA A 32 2.97 -5.52 5.34
C ALA A 32 3.87 -5.78 6.55
N ARG A 33 3.65 -6.89 7.27
CA ARG A 33 4.49 -7.30 8.42
C ARG A 33 5.92 -7.59 7.97
N GLU A 34 6.09 -8.37 6.89
CA GLU A 34 7.40 -8.67 6.32
C GLU A 34 8.16 -7.39 5.91
N GLU A 35 7.50 -6.46 5.23
CA GLU A 35 8.10 -5.20 4.79
C GLU A 35 8.50 -4.31 5.99
N VAL A 36 7.72 -4.32 7.07
CA VAL A 36 7.98 -3.54 8.29
C VAL A 36 9.10 -4.15 9.13
N ASP A 37 9.16 -5.47 9.25
CA ASP A 37 10.25 -6.15 9.95
C ASP A 37 11.58 -5.95 9.22
N ALA A 38 11.58 -6.02 7.88
CA ALA A 38 12.73 -5.69 7.06
C ALA A 38 13.18 -4.23 7.23
N ALA A 39 12.23 -3.29 7.36
CA ALA A 39 12.50 -1.89 7.63
C ALA A 39 13.20 -1.68 8.98
N ASP A 40 12.65 -2.25 10.05
CA ASP A 40 13.21 -2.13 11.40
C ASP A 40 14.59 -2.78 11.50
N ALA A 41 14.80 -3.92 10.84
CA ALA A 41 16.10 -4.59 10.77
C ALA A 41 17.15 -3.75 10.03
N ALA A 42 16.78 -3.12 8.91
CA ALA A 42 17.66 -2.23 8.16
C ALA A 42 18.03 -0.98 8.96
N ARG A 43 17.04 -0.37 9.63
CA ARG A 43 17.25 0.75 10.55
C ARG A 43 18.22 0.39 11.68
N ALA A 44 18.10 -0.80 12.26
CA ALA A 44 19.02 -1.28 13.30
C ALA A 44 20.47 -1.43 12.80
N ARG A 45 20.67 -1.64 11.50
CA ARG A 45 21.99 -1.66 10.85
C ARG A 45 22.49 -0.27 10.42
N GLY A 46 21.71 0.78 10.63
CA GLY A 46 22.05 2.15 10.22
C GLY A 46 21.84 2.44 8.73
N GLU A 47 21.05 1.63 8.03
CA GLU A 47 20.72 1.85 6.63
C GLU A 47 19.71 2.98 6.46
N ASP A 48 20.00 3.97 5.61
CA ASP A 48 19.05 5.02 5.23
C ASP A 48 18.11 4.52 4.13
N ARG A 49 16.82 4.40 4.46
CA ARG A 49 15.75 4.00 3.53
C ARG A 49 14.84 5.17 3.15
N GLY A 50 15.19 6.39 3.58
CA GLY A 50 14.46 7.62 3.27
C GLY A 50 13.52 8.10 4.38
N VAL A 51 12.96 9.28 4.15
CA VAL A 51 12.21 10.07 5.15
C VAL A 51 10.89 9.43 5.64
N LEU A 52 10.40 8.40 4.96
CA LEU A 52 9.19 7.65 5.32
C LEU A 52 9.50 6.21 5.73
N ASP A 53 10.75 5.90 6.07
CA ASP A 53 11.19 4.55 6.41
C ASP A 53 10.26 3.86 7.42
N GLY A 54 9.69 2.73 7.00
CA GLY A 54 8.83 1.91 7.84
C GLY A 54 7.46 2.51 8.15
N LEU A 55 7.05 3.60 7.49
CA LEU A 55 5.75 4.23 7.68
C LEU A 55 4.66 3.46 6.90
N PRO A 56 3.65 2.87 7.58
CA PRO A 56 2.52 2.25 6.92
C PRO A 56 1.63 3.32 6.25
N THR A 57 1.28 3.10 5.00
CA THR A 57 0.38 3.98 4.24
C THR A 57 -0.48 3.19 3.26
N THR A 58 -1.49 3.83 2.69
CA THR A 58 -2.39 3.25 1.70
C THR A 58 -2.29 4.00 0.38
N ALA A 59 -2.73 3.37 -0.70
CA ALA A 59 -2.80 3.99 -2.01
C ALA A 59 -4.22 3.90 -2.58
N LYS A 60 -4.69 4.96 -3.24
CA LYS A 60 -5.93 4.90 -4.02
C LYS A 60 -5.86 3.73 -5.01
N ASP A 61 -6.97 3.01 -5.18
CA ASP A 61 -7.02 1.80 -6.00
C ASP A 61 -6.75 2.04 -7.50
N SER A 62 -6.78 3.29 -7.97
CA SER A 62 -6.38 3.65 -9.34
C SER A 62 -4.87 3.66 -9.59
N TYR A 63 -4.03 3.63 -8.55
CA TYR A 63 -2.59 3.55 -8.69
C TYR A 63 -2.14 2.11 -8.80
N LYS A 64 -1.50 1.73 -9.92
CA LYS A 64 -0.88 0.41 -10.07
C LYS A 64 0.08 0.14 -8.91
N THR A 65 -0.05 -1.00 -8.25
CA THR A 65 0.85 -1.42 -7.14
C THR A 65 1.28 -2.86 -7.36
N ALA A 66 2.58 -3.06 -7.55
CA ALA A 66 3.15 -4.35 -7.93
C ALA A 66 2.81 -5.44 -6.89
N GLY A 67 2.13 -6.48 -7.34
CA GLY A 67 1.69 -7.58 -6.50
C GLY A 67 0.52 -7.26 -5.56
N MET A 68 -0.24 -6.18 -5.79
CA MET A 68 -1.51 -5.92 -5.10
C MET A 68 -2.64 -5.69 -6.10
N ARG A 69 -3.82 -6.26 -5.83
CA ARG A 69 -5.00 -6.08 -6.69
C ARG A 69 -5.32 -4.58 -6.84
N THR A 70 -5.48 -4.15 -8.09
CA THR A 70 -5.72 -2.78 -8.53
C THR A 70 -6.95 -2.80 -9.46
N MET A 71 -8.13 -2.47 -8.92
CA MET A 71 -9.42 -2.71 -9.58
C MET A 71 -10.06 -1.44 -10.16
N CYS A 72 -9.64 -0.26 -9.71
CA CYS A 72 -10.19 1.05 -10.08
C CYS A 72 -11.70 1.16 -9.87
N GLY A 73 -12.25 0.45 -8.87
CA GLY A 73 -13.70 0.38 -8.63
C GLY A 73 -14.48 -0.37 -9.71
N ARG A 74 -13.80 -1.10 -10.60
CA ARG A 74 -14.37 -1.84 -11.72
C ARG A 74 -14.38 -3.34 -11.47
N LYS A 75 -15.53 -3.98 -11.73
CA LYS A 75 -15.70 -5.42 -11.56
C LYS A 75 -14.89 -6.26 -12.55
N ASP A 76 -14.69 -5.76 -13.76
CA ASP A 76 -13.90 -6.46 -14.79
C ASP A 76 -12.38 -6.44 -14.52
N LEU A 77 -11.92 -5.68 -13.53
CA LEU A 77 -10.53 -5.63 -13.09
C LEU A 77 -10.34 -6.26 -11.70
N ALA A 78 -11.30 -7.03 -11.19
CA ALA A 78 -11.30 -7.57 -9.82
C ALA A 78 -10.01 -8.33 -9.45
N ASP A 79 -9.44 -9.04 -10.42
CA ASP A 79 -8.25 -9.88 -10.28
C ASP A 79 -6.97 -9.26 -10.87
N ASN A 80 -7.03 -7.99 -11.30
CA ASN A 80 -5.89 -7.32 -11.91
C ASN A 80 -4.82 -7.01 -10.85
N ALA A 81 -3.72 -7.76 -10.87
CA ALA A 81 -2.51 -7.50 -10.11
C ALA A 81 -1.40 -7.01 -11.06
N PRO A 82 -1.14 -5.70 -11.15
CA PRO A 82 -0.17 -5.18 -12.10
C PRO A 82 1.26 -5.64 -11.72
N PRO A 83 2.14 -5.87 -12.71
CA PRO A 83 3.52 -6.30 -12.47
C PRO A 83 4.42 -5.16 -12.00
N GLN A 84 3.99 -3.90 -12.18
CA GLN A 84 4.77 -2.71 -11.88
C GLN A 84 3.97 -1.68 -11.10
N ASN A 85 4.68 -0.86 -10.33
CA ASN A 85 4.13 0.27 -9.61
C ASN A 85 3.86 1.46 -10.55
N ALA A 86 2.83 2.23 -10.25
CA ALA A 86 2.72 3.59 -10.76
C ALA A 86 3.85 4.45 -10.17
N GLU A 87 4.30 5.48 -10.89
CA GLU A 87 5.46 6.29 -10.47
C GLU A 87 5.26 6.93 -9.08
N ALA A 88 4.04 7.35 -8.74
CA ALA A 88 3.73 7.87 -7.40
C ALA A 88 3.96 6.81 -6.29
N VAL A 89 3.57 5.56 -6.54
CA VAL A 89 3.79 4.44 -5.61
C VAL A 89 5.27 4.12 -5.52
N SER A 90 5.98 4.13 -6.66
CA SER A 90 7.43 3.94 -6.70
C SER A 90 8.16 5.01 -5.88
N ARG A 91 7.76 6.28 -5.96
CA ARG A 91 8.33 7.36 -5.16
C ARG A 91 8.14 7.15 -3.66
N LEU A 92 6.92 6.80 -3.24
CA LEU A 92 6.63 6.51 -1.83
C LEU A 92 7.50 5.35 -1.31
N ARG A 93 7.58 4.25 -2.06
CA ARG A 93 8.40 3.09 -1.70
C ARG A 93 9.90 3.43 -1.67
N ARG A 94 10.40 4.26 -2.61
CA ARG A 94 11.79 4.75 -2.61
C ARG A 94 12.11 5.65 -1.41
N SER A 95 11.10 6.31 -0.83
CA SER A 95 11.24 7.06 0.42
C SER A 95 11.08 6.19 1.68
N GLY A 96 10.92 4.87 1.53
CA GLY A 96 10.86 3.91 2.64
C GLY A 96 9.44 3.59 3.13
N ALA A 97 8.41 4.18 2.53
CA ALA A 97 7.02 3.92 2.91
C ALA A 97 6.55 2.51 2.54
N ILE A 98 5.65 1.96 3.34
CA ILE A 98 5.13 0.61 3.19
C ILE A 98 3.65 0.69 2.83
N ILE A 99 3.30 0.18 1.65
CA ILE A 99 1.91 0.22 1.14
C ILE A 99 1.17 -1.01 1.66
N ILE A 100 0.27 -0.80 2.64
CA ILE A 100 -0.42 -1.90 3.32
C ILE A 100 -1.77 -2.25 2.69
N GLY A 101 -2.37 -1.32 1.95
CA GLY A 101 -3.71 -1.48 1.41
C GLY A 101 -4.09 -0.51 0.30
N LYS A 102 -5.21 -0.83 -0.36
CA LYS A 102 -5.79 -0.12 -1.49
C LYS A 102 -7.15 0.44 -1.10
N LEU A 103 -7.37 1.71 -1.40
CA LEU A 103 -8.58 2.43 -0.97
C LEU A 103 -9.72 2.30 -1.99
N ASN A 104 -10.93 2.08 -1.49
CA ASN A 104 -12.16 2.09 -2.27
C ASN A 104 -12.35 3.41 -3.04
N MET A 105 -13.02 3.32 -4.18
CA MET A 105 -13.35 4.46 -5.03
C MET A 105 -14.49 4.12 -5.99
N PRO A 106 -15.31 5.11 -6.40
CA PRO A 106 -16.29 4.91 -7.45
C PRO A 106 -15.60 4.61 -8.80
N PRO A 107 -16.27 3.85 -9.69
CA PRO A 107 -15.80 3.63 -11.05
C PRO A 107 -15.76 4.96 -11.84
N GLY A 108 -14.94 5.01 -12.91
CA GLY A 108 -14.88 6.15 -13.84
C GLY A 108 -13.65 7.04 -13.71
N ASN A 109 -12.78 6.80 -12.73
CA ASN A 109 -11.44 7.40 -12.70
C ASN A 109 -10.49 6.59 -13.59
N HIS A 110 -9.71 7.27 -14.43
CA HIS A 110 -8.69 6.64 -15.27
C HIS A 110 -7.59 5.98 -14.42
N VAL A 111 -7.12 4.80 -14.84
CA VAL A 111 -5.91 4.17 -14.27
C VAL A 111 -4.77 5.18 -14.45
N THR A 112 -4.18 5.66 -13.36
CA THR A 112 -3.06 6.60 -13.45
C THR A 112 -1.77 5.84 -13.75
N ALA A 113 -1.71 5.31 -14.96
CA ALA A 113 -0.46 5.09 -15.66
C ALA A 113 -0.49 6.05 -16.83
N ARG A 114 0.44 7.00 -16.89
CA ARG A 114 0.96 7.40 -18.20
C ARG A 114 1.56 6.11 -18.75
N ASP A 115 0.77 5.38 -19.51
CA ASP A 115 1.30 4.33 -20.36
C ASP A 115 2.24 5.06 -21.31
N GLY A 116 3.54 4.76 -21.18
CA GLY A 116 4.56 5.35 -22.02
C GLY A 116 4.28 5.01 -23.47
N SER A 117 3.98 6.04 -24.26
CA SER A 117 4.36 6.13 -25.66
C SER A 117 5.87 6.38 -25.76
#